data_AF-A0A920G1Z2-F1
#
_entry.id   AF-A0A920G1Z2-F1
#
_cell.length_a   1.000
_cell.length_b   1.000
_cell.length_c   1.000
_cell.angle_alpha   90.00
_cell.angle_beta   90.00
_cell.angle_gamma   90.00
#
_symmetry.space_group_name_H-M   'P 1'
#
loop_
_entity.id
_entity.type
_entity.pdbx_description
1 polymer ?
#
loop_
_entity_poly.entity_id
_entity_poly.type
_entity_poly.pdbx_seq_one_letter_code
_entity_poly.pdbx_strand_id
1 'polypeptide(L)'
;MLKIIAAVAPLMGLLGTVTGMIITFQAITIFGAGDPKAMAGGISSALVTTVLGLLVAIPTVLLHTVVNGRSQRIIHVLNEQATGIVAEHSERAHN
;
A
#
# COMPACT_ATOMS: atom_id res chain seq x y z
N MET A 1 -9.91 2.93 -2.99
CA MET A 1 -9.43 3.43 -1.68
C MET A 1 -8.40 2.52 -1.04
N LEU A 2 -8.64 1.21 -0.88
CA LEU A 2 -7.65 0.28 -0.31
C LEU A 2 -6.29 0.26 -1.07
N LYS A 3 -6.29 0.39 -2.41
CA LYS A 3 -5.06 0.54 -3.21
C LYS A 3 -4.23 1.77 -2.83
N ILE A 4 -4.89 2.88 -2.46
CA ILE A 4 -4.21 4.11 -2.07
C ILE A 4 -3.58 3.95 -0.68
N ILE A 5 -4.32 3.36 0.26
CA ILE A 5 -3.81 3.08 1.62
C ILE A 5 -2.60 2.15 1.55
N ALA A 6 -2.69 1.09 0.74
CA ALA A 6 -1.59 0.17 0.47
C ALA A 6 -0.35 0.85 -0.13
N ALA A 7 -0.53 1.87 -0.99
CA ALA A 7 0.57 2.61 -1.60
C ALA A 7 1.17 3.67 -0.66
N VAL A 8 0.37 4.28 0.21
CA VAL A 8 0.80 5.36 1.11
C VAL A 8 1.45 4.81 2.39
N ALA A 9 1.05 3.62 2.86
CA ALA A 9 1.61 3.03 4.09
C ALA A 9 3.14 2.80 4.05
N PRO A 10 3.75 2.28 2.97
CA PRO A 10 5.21 2.19 2.85
C PRO A 10 5.88 3.57 2.79
N LEU A 11 5.25 4.54 2.13
CA LEU A 11 5.79 5.91 2.03
C LEU A 11 5.84 6.61 3.39
N MET A 12 4.86 6.34 4.26
CA MET A 12 4.87 6.78 5.66
C MET A 12 6.00 6.13 6.47
N GLY A 13 6.28 4.83 6.23
CA GLY A 13 7.40 4.14 6.86
C GLY A 13 8.76 4.72 6.44
N LEU A 14 8.89 5.07 5.16
CA LEU A 14 10.06 5.76 4.60
C LEU A 14 10.22 7.18 5.16
N LEU A 15 9.13 7.91 5.40
CA LEU A 15 9.20 9.20 6.07
C LEU A 15 9.82 9.04 7.48
N GLY A 16 9.39 8.02 8.22
CA GLY A 16 9.94 7.70 9.54
C GLY A 16 11.44 7.36 9.52
N THR A 17 11.94 6.69 8.47
CA THR A 17 13.38 6.43 8.35
C THR A 17 14.18 7.70 8.15
N VAL A 18 13.70 8.60 7.29
CA VAL A 18 14.33 9.89 7.05
C VAL A 18 14.37 10.70 8.35
N THR A 19 13.27 10.74 9.11
CA THR A 19 13.24 11.43 10.40
C THR A 19 14.19 10.81 11.42
N GLY A 20 14.25 9.48 11.55
CA GLY A 20 15.16 8.81 12.49
C GLY A 20 16.64 9.00 12.12
N MET A 21 16.96 9.04 10.83
CA MET A 21 18.31 9.37 10.35
C MET A 21 18.68 10.83 10.62
N ILE A 22 17.74 11.78 10.50
CA ILE A 22 17.98 13.19 10.87
C ILE A 22 18.34 13.30 12.36
N ILE A 23 17.60 12.60 13.23
CA ILE A 23 17.88 12.58 14.69
C ILE A 23 19.26 11.97 14.95
N THR A 24 19.60 10.89 14.25
CA THR A 24 20.91 10.23 14.35
C THR A 24 22.04 11.20 13.97
N PHE A 25 21.92 11.91 12.84
CA PHE A 25 22.92 12.89 12.42
C PHE A 25 23.01 14.08 13.39
N GLN A 26 21.90 14.55 13.94
CA GLN A 26 21.92 15.58 14.99
C GLN A 26 22.67 15.10 16.25
N ALA A 27 22.45 13.86 16.68
CA ALA A 27 23.19 13.29 17.81
C ALA A 27 24.71 13.26 17.56
N ILE A 28 25.13 12.92 16.33
CA ILE A 28 26.54 12.97 15.93
C ILE A 28 27.08 14.41 16.01
N THR A 29 26.31 15.42 15.59
CA THR A 29 26.79 16.81 15.64
C THR A 29 26.94 17.35 17.06
N ILE A 30 26.11 16.89 18.00
CA ILE A 30 26.08 17.40 19.38
C ILE A 30 27.07 16.66 20.28
N PHE A 31 27.13 15.33 20.17
CA PHE A 31 27.93 14.47 21.04
C PHE A 31 29.22 13.96 20.36
N GLY A 32 29.47 14.35 19.11
CA GLY A 32 30.49 13.73 18.26
C GLY A 32 30.14 12.28 17.92
N ALA A 33 31.05 11.56 17.28
CA ALA A 33 30.92 10.11 17.08
C ALA A 33 31.05 9.28 18.38
N GLY A 34 31.04 9.93 19.55
CA GLY A 34 31.45 9.38 20.84
C GLY A 34 30.35 8.70 21.66
N ASP A 35 29.06 8.89 21.34
CA ASP A 35 27.95 8.16 21.98
C ASP A 35 27.21 7.23 21.00
N PRO A 36 27.70 5.99 20.81
CA PRO A 36 27.08 4.99 19.95
C PRO A 36 25.65 4.62 20.37
N LYS A 37 25.27 4.81 21.64
CA LYS A 37 23.93 4.47 22.14
C LYS A 37 22.88 5.42 21.59
N ALA A 38 23.16 6.72 21.58
CA ALA A 38 22.26 7.72 21.00
C ALA A 38 22.08 7.49 19.49
N MET A 39 23.16 7.16 18.77
CA MET A 39 23.11 6.82 17.36
C MET A 39 22.29 5.55 17.07
N ALA A 40 22.53 4.49 17.83
CA ALA A 40 21.80 3.24 17.69
C ALA A 40 20.29 3.41 17.92
N GLY A 41 19.89 4.33 18.83
CA GLY A 41 18.49 4.65 19.07
C GLY A 41 17.78 5.25 17.85
N GLY A 42 18.40 6.22 17.17
CA GLY A 42 17.83 6.86 15.98
C GLY A 42 17.75 5.95 14.75
N ILE A 43 18.74 5.06 14.59
CA ILE A 43 18.72 4.04 13.53
C ILE A 43 17.67 2.97 13.84
N SER A 44 17.58 2.52 15.09
CA SER A 44 16.58 1.53 15.50
C SER A 44 15.16 2.06 15.30
N SER A 45 14.90 3.32 15.66
CA SER A 45 13.56 3.90 15.45
C SER A 45 13.21 4.01 13.97
N ALA A 46 14.15 4.41 13.12
CA ALA A 46 14.00 4.43 11.66
C ALA A 46 13.62 3.05 11.09
N LEU A 47 14.29 1.99 11.54
CA LEU A 47 14.00 0.63 11.08
C LEU A 47 12.61 0.16 11.56
N VAL A 48 12.24 0.45 12.80
CA VAL A 48 10.92 0.07 13.35
C VAL A 48 9.78 0.73 12.58
N THR A 49 9.89 2.01 12.22
CA THR A 49 8.83 2.69 11.43
C THR A 49 8.65 2.08 10.04
N THR A 50 9.72 1.57 9.43
CA THR A 50 9.64 0.84 8.14
C THR A 50 8.89 -0.46 8.30
N VAL A 51 9.23 -1.24 9.33
CA VAL A 51 8.57 -2.52 9.61
C VAL A 51 7.08 -2.32 9.85
N LEU A 52 6.69 -1.29 10.62
CA LEU A 52 5.29 -0.96 10.86
C LEU A 52 4.56 -0.57 9.58
N GLY A 53 5.18 0.25 8.71
CA GLY A 53 4.61 0.62 7.41
C GLY A 53 4.38 -0.60 6.50
N LEU A 54 5.33 -1.53 6.46
CA LEU A 54 5.21 -2.77 5.69
C LEU A 54 4.17 -3.74 6.28
N LEU A 55 4.07 -3.81 7.62
CA LEU A 55 3.11 -4.65 8.32
C LEU A 55 1.66 -4.23 8.01
N VAL A 56 1.42 -2.94 7.77
CA VAL A 56 0.10 -2.44 7.32
C VAL A 56 -0.08 -2.59 5.80
N ALA A 57 0.97 -2.34 5.01
CA ALA A 57 0.88 -2.37 3.55
C ALA A 57 0.58 -3.76 3.00
N ILE A 58 1.29 -4.80 3.46
CA ILE A 58 1.18 -6.17 2.92
C ILE A 58 -0.24 -6.73 3.06
N PRO A 59 -0.88 -6.73 4.25
CA PRO A 59 -2.25 -7.22 4.39
C PRO A 59 -3.26 -6.39 3.59
N THR A 60 -3.07 -5.07 3.53
CA THR A 60 -3.97 -4.16 2.80
C THR A 60 -3.95 -4.43 1.29
N VAL A 61 -2.77 -4.68 0.70
CA VAL A 61 -2.64 -5.06 -0.71
C VAL A 61 -3.35 -6.40 -0.98
N LEU A 62 -3.14 -7.40 -0.12
CA LEU A 62 -3.78 -8.72 -0.29
C LEU A 62 -5.30 -8.61 -0.24
N LEU A 63 -5.86 -7.90 0.74
CA LEU A 63 -7.30 -7.67 0.86
C LEU A 63 -7.85 -6.91 -0.35
N HIS A 64 -7.14 -5.87 -0.81
CA HIS A 64 -7.56 -5.13 -2.00
C HIS A 64 -7.62 -6.03 -3.25
N THR A 65 -6.63 -6.91 -3.44
CA THR A 65 -6.58 -7.82 -4.59
C THR A 65 -7.75 -8.80 -4.58
N VAL A 66 -8.10 -9.36 -3.41
CA VAL A 66 -9.25 -10.29 -3.27
C VAL A 66 -10.58 -9.58 -3.57
N VAL A 67 -10.81 -8.41 -2.97
CA VAL A 67 -12.05 -7.65 -3.17
C VAL A 67 -12.17 -7.16 -4.61
N ASN A 68 -11.09 -6.65 -5.19
CA ASN A 68 -11.08 -6.19 -6.57
C ASN A 68 -11.31 -7.35 -7.55
N GLY A 69 -10.72 -8.52 -7.31
CA GLY A 69 -10.95 -9.71 -8.11
C GLY A 69 -12.43 -10.15 -8.10
N ARG A 70 -13.10 -10.09 -6.94
CA ARG A 70 -14.54 -10.37 -6.86
C ARG A 70 -15.39 -9.33 -7.60
N SER A 71 -15.06 -8.05 -7.47
CA SER A 71 -15.75 -6.98 -8.18
C SER A 71 -15.66 -7.16 -9.70
N GLN A 72 -14.47 -7.45 -10.22
CA GLN A 72 -14.26 -7.68 -11.66
C GLN A 72 -15.03 -8.90 -12.17
N ARG A 73 -15.10 -9.99 -11.38
CA ARG A 73 -15.91 -11.15 -11.74
C ARG A 73 -17.40 -10.81 -11.86
N ILE A 74 -17.93 -10.01 -10.94
CA ILE A 74 -19.34 -9.58 -10.99
C ILE A 74 -19.59 -8.71 -12.23
N ILE A 75 -18.70 -7.76 -12.51
CA ILE A 75 -18.79 -6.90 -13.71
C ILE A 75 -18.75 -7.75 -14.98
N HIS A 76 -17.86 -8.75 -15.03
CA HIS A 76 -17.73 -9.63 -16.20
C HIS A 76 -19.02 -10.41 -16.47
N VAL A 77 -19.59 -11.04 -15.43
CA VAL A 77 -20.87 -11.76 -15.54
C VAL A 77 -21.99 -10.82 -15.98
N LEU A 78 -22.07 -9.62 -15.41
CA LEU A 78 -23.08 -8.63 -15.80
C LEU A 78 -22.96 -8.24 -17.28
N ASN A 79 -21.74 -8.08 -17.78
CA ASN A 79 -21.47 -7.68 -19.15
C ASN A 79 -21.78 -8.81 -20.15
N GLU A 80 -21.49 -10.06 -19.80
CA GLU A 80 -21.90 -11.23 -20.60
C GLU A 80 -23.42 -11.33 -20.70
N GLN A 81 -24.14 -11.17 -19.58
CA GLN A 81 -25.60 -11.20 -19.57
C GLN A 81 -26.20 -10.06 -20.40
N ALA A 82 -25.68 -8.84 -20.25
CA ALA A 82 -26.14 -7.69 -21.02
C ALA A 82 -25.93 -7.89 -22.53
N THR A 83 -24.78 -8.43 -22.92
CA THR A 83 -24.46 -8.72 -24.33
C THR A 83 -25.37 -9.81 -24.90
N GLY A 84 -25.65 -10.86 -24.13
CA GLY A 84 -26.58 -11.92 -24.52
C GLY A 84 -27.99 -11.40 -24.78
N ILE A 85 -28.51 -10.53 -23.90
CA ILE A 85 -29.85 -9.94 -24.06
C ILE A 85 -29.93 -9.04 -25.29
N VAL A 86 -28.89 -8.24 -25.55
CA VAL A 86 -28.84 -7.36 -26.74
C VAL A 86 -28.77 -8.17 -28.03
N ALA A 87 -28.00 -9.26 -28.06
CA ALA A 87 -27.93 -10.17 -29.20
C ALA A 87 -29.30 -10.79 -29.51
N GLU A 88 -30.00 -11.29 -28.49
CA GLU A 88 -31.34 -11.88 -28.64
C GLU A 88 -32.36 -10.84 -29.16
N HIS A 89 -32.29 -9.59 -28.69
CA HIS A 89 -33.14 -8.51 -29.20
C HIS A 89 -32.83 -8.14 -30.65
N SER A 90 -31.56 -8.15 -31.05
CA SER A 90 -31.14 -7.86 -32.43
C SER A 90 -31.61 -8.95 -33.40
N GLU A 91 -31.59 -10.22 -32.97
CA GLU A 91 -32.09 -11.35 -33.78
C GLU A 91 -33.61 -11.28 -33.97
N ARG A 92 -34.36 -10.90 -32.93
CA ARG A 92 -35.81 -10.71 -33.02
C ARG A 92 -36.23 -9.52 -33.87
N ALA A 93 -35.37 -8.51 -34.02
CA ALA A 93 -35.64 -7.35 -34.85
C ALA A 93 -35.32 -7.57 -36.34
N HIS A 94 -34.64 -8.68 -36.68
CA HIS A 94 -34.23 -9.01 -38.06
C HIS A 94 -35.03 -10.15 -38.71
N ASN A 95 -35.96 -10.78 -37.96
CA ASN A 95 -36.95 -11.75 -38.44
C ASN A 95 -38.33 -11.10 -38.53
#